data_AF-A0A7E6CH86-F1
#
_entry.id   AF-A0A7E6CH86-F1
#
_cell.length_a   1.000
_cell.length_b   1.000
_cell.length_c   1.000
_cell.angle_alpha   90.00
_cell.angle_beta   90.00
_cell.angle_gamma   90.00
#
_symmetry.space_group_name_H-M   'P 1'
#
loop_
_entity.id
_entity.type
_entity.pdbx_description
1 polymer ?
#
loop_
_entity_poly.entity_id
_entity_poly.type
_entity_poly.pdbx_seq_one_letter_code
_entity_poly.pdbx_strand_id
1 'polypeptide(L)'
;MAAPGCLLARSPRQGRDLGPRPRAPPRRFPSLPGGGLSSHPGHGDAEEVPWPPAGHGATGASPWPGATSLPHTDLGRSLPTPAPGRGRLPSTRQRRCVSRRRADARPCPAACNVWYLGSVDTESLTGHQAVQKALSLALAQQPPPLSTVVHFKVSSQGITLTDNQRKLFFRKHYPVSTVIFCALDPQGRKWVADGVGSRAFGFVARKQGSTSDNECHLFAEHDPEQPASAIVNFVSKVMIGSPKKM
;
A
#
# COMPACT_ATOMS: atom_id res chain seq x y z
N MET A 1 -5.71 83.40 15.44
CA MET A 1 -5.63 82.30 16.42
C MET A 1 -4.31 81.60 16.22
N ALA A 2 -3.40 81.75 17.17
CA ALA A 2 -2.07 81.16 17.18
C ALA A 2 -2.10 79.84 17.97
N ALA A 3 -1.45 78.79 17.48
CA ALA A 3 -0.51 77.95 18.23
C ALA A 3 0.00 76.77 17.37
N PRO A 4 1.22 76.26 17.65
CA PRO A 4 2.11 75.63 16.67
C PRO A 4 2.40 74.15 16.97
N GLY A 5 3.20 73.54 16.09
CA GLY A 5 3.62 72.14 16.15
C GLY A 5 4.46 71.74 17.36
N CYS A 6 4.46 70.45 17.63
CA CYS A 6 5.45 69.78 18.48
C CYS A 6 6.22 68.76 17.65
N LEU A 7 7.51 69.06 17.49
CA LEU A 7 8.59 68.20 17.05
C LEU A 7 9.13 67.40 18.24
N LEU A 8 9.70 66.23 17.94
CA LEU A 8 10.70 65.46 18.69
C LEU A 8 10.24 64.65 19.92
N ALA A 9 10.35 63.32 19.80
CA ALA A 9 11.36 62.57 20.55
C ALA A 9 11.52 61.15 19.98
N ARG A 10 12.70 60.88 19.42
CA ARG A 10 13.20 59.54 19.11
C ARG A 10 13.56 58.84 20.43
N SER A 11 13.00 57.66 20.69
CA SER A 11 13.49 56.78 21.76
C SER A 11 14.79 56.07 21.33
N PRO A 12 15.83 56.03 22.17
CA PRO A 12 17.02 55.24 21.92
C PRO A 12 16.88 53.80 22.45
N ARG A 13 17.31 52.87 21.59
CA ARG A 13 18.00 51.59 21.84
C ARG A 13 17.76 50.88 23.19
N GLN A 14 17.17 49.68 23.12
CA GLN A 14 17.61 48.55 23.95
C GLN A 14 18.11 47.46 23.02
N GLY A 15 19.44 47.39 22.87
CA GLY A 15 20.12 46.25 22.29
C GLY A 15 19.97 45.08 23.25
N ARG A 16 19.36 43.99 22.79
CA ARG A 16 19.43 42.70 23.50
C ARG A 16 20.80 42.10 23.21
N ASP A 17 21.67 42.24 24.20
CA ASP A 17 22.95 41.57 24.30
C ASP A 17 22.71 40.05 24.33
N LEU A 18 22.92 39.38 23.20
CA LEU A 18 22.97 37.92 23.13
C LEU A 18 24.37 37.47 23.51
N GLY A 19 24.63 37.41 24.82
CA GLY A 19 25.82 36.77 25.36
C GLY A 19 25.93 35.30 24.88
N PRO A 20 27.14 34.77 24.68
CA PRO A 20 27.35 33.42 24.20
C PRO A 20 26.82 32.39 25.20
N ARG A 21 26.02 31.43 24.71
CA ARG A 21 25.48 30.31 25.49
C ARG A 21 26.63 29.51 26.15
N PRO A 22 26.50 29.10 27.42
CA PRO A 22 27.50 28.24 28.05
C PRO A 22 27.54 26.87 27.34
N ARG A 23 28.76 26.43 26.99
CA ARG A 23 29.03 25.10 26.46
C ARG A 23 28.63 24.04 27.49
N ALA A 24 27.82 23.06 27.06
CA ALA A 24 27.51 21.89 27.87
C ALA A 24 28.80 21.11 28.19
N PRO A 25 28.98 20.60 29.42
CA PRO A 25 30.13 19.75 29.75
C PRO A 25 30.02 18.39 29.04
N PRO A 26 31.15 17.75 28.68
CA PRO A 26 31.13 16.42 28.10
C PRO A 26 30.60 15.41 29.12
N ARG A 27 29.64 14.58 28.70
CA ARG A 27 29.09 13.48 29.48
C ARG A 27 30.21 12.48 29.78
N ARG A 28 30.62 12.38 31.05
CA ARG A 28 31.42 11.26 31.56
C ARG A 28 30.54 10.01 31.53
N PHE A 29 30.97 9.01 30.76
CA PHE A 29 30.46 7.65 30.89
C PHE A 29 30.99 7.04 32.20
N PRO A 30 30.14 6.44 33.05
CA PRO A 30 30.62 5.59 34.11
C PRO A 30 31.05 4.24 33.52
N SER A 31 32.33 3.94 33.68
CA SER A 31 32.92 2.60 33.49
C SER A 31 32.35 1.65 34.54
N LEU A 32 31.68 0.59 34.09
CA LEU A 32 31.26 -0.51 34.95
C LEU A 32 32.43 -1.50 35.13
N PRO A 33 32.69 -1.97 36.37
CA PRO A 33 33.69 -2.98 36.63
C PRO A 33 33.18 -4.38 36.30
N GLY A 34 34.11 -5.25 35.89
CA GLY A 34 33.86 -6.65 35.60
C GLY A 34 33.48 -7.45 36.85
N GLY A 35 32.64 -8.46 36.60
CA GLY A 35 32.34 -9.62 37.42
C GLY A 35 31.63 -10.57 36.46
N GLY A 36 32.06 -11.79 36.22
CA GLY A 36 32.31 -12.85 37.18
C GLY A 36 31.66 -14.08 36.56
N LEU A 37 32.47 -14.92 35.91
CA LEU A 37 32.03 -16.15 35.26
C LEU A 37 31.82 -17.23 36.33
N SER A 38 30.58 -17.67 36.52
CA SER A 38 30.30 -19.04 36.97
C SER A 38 28.83 -19.38 36.77
N SER A 39 28.58 -20.49 36.05
CA SER A 39 27.79 -21.67 36.49
C SER A 39 27.00 -22.33 35.35
N HIS A 40 27.48 -23.55 35.05
CA HIS A 40 26.83 -24.78 34.58
C HIS A 40 25.95 -24.84 33.31
N PRO A 41 26.15 -25.91 32.49
CA PRO A 41 25.34 -26.23 31.33
C PRO A 41 24.14 -27.12 31.73
N GLY A 42 23.00 -26.92 31.08
CA GLY A 42 21.85 -27.78 31.26
C GLY A 42 20.81 -27.58 30.16
N HIS A 43 20.57 -28.69 29.45
CA HIS A 43 19.37 -29.02 28.68
C HIS A 43 19.22 -28.51 27.24
N GLY A 44 19.03 -29.48 26.34
CA GLY A 44 18.06 -29.37 25.26
C GLY A 44 18.65 -29.56 23.87
N ASP A 45 18.74 -30.81 23.43
CA ASP A 45 18.94 -31.22 22.05
C ASP A 45 18.09 -30.39 21.07
N ALA A 46 18.77 -29.69 20.17
CA ALA A 46 18.15 -29.13 18.97
C ALA A 46 17.96 -30.28 17.97
N GLU A 47 16.71 -30.67 17.76
CA GLU A 47 16.31 -31.59 16.70
C GLU A 47 16.58 -30.92 15.34
N GLU A 48 17.69 -31.33 14.70
CA GLU A 48 18.03 -30.99 13.32
C GLU A 48 17.03 -31.68 12.39
N VAL A 49 16.22 -30.90 11.66
CA VAL A 49 15.31 -31.40 10.62
C VAL A 49 16.09 -31.59 9.32
N PRO A 50 16.30 -32.83 8.81
CA PRO A 50 16.99 -33.04 7.55
C PRO A 50 16.02 -32.84 6.38
N TRP A 51 16.45 -32.05 5.40
CA TRP A 51 15.80 -31.95 4.09
C TRP A 51 15.85 -33.30 3.36
N PRO A 52 14.80 -33.68 2.60
CA PRO A 52 14.81 -34.94 1.85
C PRO A 52 15.80 -34.89 0.67
N PRO A 53 16.50 -35.99 0.35
CA PRO A 53 17.47 -36.05 -0.74
C PRO A 53 16.80 -36.11 -2.12
N ALA A 54 17.49 -35.51 -3.09
CA ALA A 54 17.15 -35.50 -4.51
C ALA A 54 17.22 -36.91 -5.12
N GLY A 55 16.10 -37.36 -5.68
CA GLY A 55 15.98 -38.64 -6.38
C GLY A 55 16.43 -38.58 -7.84
N HIS A 56 17.45 -39.38 -8.14
CA HIS A 56 17.63 -40.27 -9.31
C HIS A 56 17.31 -39.78 -10.73
N GLY A 57 18.36 -39.47 -11.48
CA GLY A 57 18.92 -40.38 -12.49
C GLY A 57 17.97 -40.92 -13.58
N ALA A 58 18.14 -40.38 -14.78
CA ALA A 58 17.56 -40.83 -16.05
C ALA A 58 17.99 -42.24 -16.49
N THR A 59 17.11 -42.95 -17.18
CA THR A 59 17.37 -43.74 -18.42
C THR A 59 16.06 -44.41 -18.86
N GLY A 60 15.79 -44.46 -20.17
CA GLY A 60 14.73 -45.31 -20.72
C GLY A 60 13.97 -44.68 -21.89
N ALA A 61 14.47 -44.94 -23.09
CA ALA A 61 13.93 -44.51 -24.37
C ALA A 61 12.63 -45.25 -24.78
N SER A 62 11.83 -44.56 -25.60
CA SER A 62 10.73 -44.99 -26.48
C SER A 62 11.10 -46.19 -27.41
N PRO A 63 10.21 -46.74 -28.29
CA PRO A 63 8.90 -46.26 -28.74
C PRO A 63 7.80 -47.31 -28.98
N TRP A 64 6.59 -46.82 -29.23
CA TRP A 64 5.40 -47.57 -29.63
C TRP A 64 5.49 -48.02 -31.10
N PRO A 65 4.99 -49.21 -31.46
CA PRO A 65 4.97 -49.66 -32.84
C PRO A 65 3.71 -49.21 -33.59
N GLY A 66 3.93 -48.72 -34.82
CA GLY A 66 3.40 -49.38 -36.03
C GLY A 66 1.93 -49.15 -36.39
N ALA A 67 1.74 -48.33 -37.43
CA ALA A 67 0.50 -48.09 -38.15
C ALA A 67 0.15 -49.20 -39.17
N THR A 68 -1.14 -49.48 -39.37
CA THR A 68 -1.82 -49.80 -40.66
C THR A 68 -3.33 -49.78 -40.32
N SER A 69 -4.27 -49.15 -41.03
CA SER A 69 -4.62 -49.26 -42.45
C SER A 69 -5.64 -48.17 -42.82
N LEU A 70 -5.52 -47.62 -44.04
CA LEU A 70 -6.62 -46.92 -44.73
C LEU A 70 -7.52 -47.94 -45.44
N PRO A 71 -8.77 -47.56 -45.77
CA PRO A 71 -9.02 -47.41 -47.20
C PRO A 71 -9.80 -46.14 -47.60
N HIS A 72 -9.60 -45.88 -48.88
CA HIS A 72 -10.07 -44.85 -49.79
C HIS A 72 -11.59 -44.88 -50.01
N THR A 73 -12.27 -43.73 -50.05
CA THR A 73 -13.16 -43.34 -51.17
C THR A 73 -13.66 -41.90 -51.06
N ASP A 74 -13.93 -41.37 -52.24
CA ASP A 74 -14.02 -39.99 -52.70
C ASP A 74 -15.47 -39.45 -52.71
N LEU A 75 -15.59 -38.14 -52.99
CA LEU A 75 -16.76 -37.38 -53.47
C LEU A 75 -17.78 -36.82 -52.45
N GLY A 76 -17.95 -35.50 -52.48
CA GLY A 76 -19.20 -34.87 -52.02
C GLY A 76 -19.14 -33.38 -51.66
N ARG A 77 -19.04 -32.52 -52.67
CA ARG A 77 -19.21 -31.06 -52.57
C ARG A 77 -20.66 -30.70 -52.19
N SER A 78 -20.86 -29.99 -51.07
CA SER A 78 -22.04 -29.13 -50.85
C SER A 78 -21.93 -28.24 -49.60
N LEU A 79 -21.84 -26.91 -49.82
CA LEU A 79 -22.27 -25.86 -48.88
C LEU A 79 -23.81 -25.91 -48.77
N PRO A 80 -24.41 -25.56 -47.60
CA PRO A 80 -25.10 -24.26 -47.55
C PRO A 80 -25.22 -23.57 -46.17
N THR A 81 -25.29 -22.22 -46.26
CA THR A 81 -26.03 -21.20 -45.47
C THR A 81 -25.73 -20.87 -43.99
N PRO A 82 -25.67 -19.56 -43.64
CA PRO A 82 -25.61 -19.07 -42.26
C PRO A 82 -27.00 -18.91 -41.63
N ALA A 83 -27.16 -19.38 -40.40
CA ALA A 83 -28.36 -19.17 -39.59
C ALA A 83 -28.33 -17.80 -38.87
N PRO A 84 -29.46 -17.07 -38.77
CA PRO A 84 -29.53 -15.83 -38.01
C PRO A 84 -29.91 -16.08 -36.54
N GLY A 85 -29.22 -15.36 -35.65
CA GLY A 85 -29.76 -14.84 -34.39
C GLY A 85 -30.06 -15.83 -33.26
N ARG A 86 -29.21 -15.82 -32.22
CA ARG A 86 -29.66 -15.93 -30.82
C ARG A 86 -28.67 -15.25 -29.86
N GLY A 87 -29.13 -14.13 -29.30
CA GLY A 87 -28.86 -13.71 -27.92
C GLY A 87 -27.41 -13.52 -27.50
N ARG A 88 -26.79 -12.42 -27.92
CA ARG A 88 -25.65 -11.86 -27.18
C ARG A 88 -26.20 -11.28 -25.85
N LEU A 89 -26.15 -12.06 -24.79
CA LEU A 89 -26.29 -11.54 -23.42
C LEU A 89 -25.26 -10.41 -23.23
N PRO A 90 -25.63 -9.26 -22.62
CA PRO A 90 -24.66 -8.23 -22.31
C PRO A 90 -23.77 -8.74 -21.18
N SER A 91 -22.64 -9.35 -21.56
CA SER A 91 -21.48 -9.49 -20.69
C SER A 91 -21.23 -8.13 -20.04
N THR A 92 -21.36 -8.10 -18.72
CA THR A 92 -21.07 -6.96 -17.85
C THR A 92 -19.90 -6.20 -18.41
N ARG A 93 -20.18 -4.98 -18.87
CA ARG A 93 -19.25 -4.07 -19.50
C ARG A 93 -18.09 -3.84 -18.55
N GLN A 94 -17.07 -4.70 -18.61
CA GLN A 94 -15.81 -4.52 -17.92
C GLN A 94 -15.29 -3.21 -18.49
N ARG A 95 -15.40 -2.13 -17.70
CA ARG A 95 -14.86 -0.81 -18.02
C ARG A 95 -13.35 -0.99 -18.07
N ARG A 96 -12.89 -1.48 -19.21
CA ARG A 96 -11.50 -1.65 -19.54
C ARG A 96 -11.00 -0.22 -19.73
N CYS A 97 -10.26 0.31 -18.76
CA CYS A 97 -9.43 1.48 -19.00
C CYS A 97 -8.31 1.00 -19.92
N VAL A 98 -8.60 0.94 -21.22
CA VAL A 98 -7.63 0.55 -22.25
C VAL A 98 -6.75 1.75 -22.50
N SER A 99 -5.57 1.77 -21.90
CA SER A 99 -4.51 2.69 -22.28
C SER A 99 -3.93 2.27 -23.63
N ARG A 100 -4.55 2.75 -24.73
CA ARG A 100 -3.92 2.82 -26.05
C ARG A 100 -4.37 4.07 -26.80
N ARG A 101 -3.67 5.19 -26.56
CA ARG A 101 -3.23 6.25 -27.50
C ARG A 101 -2.79 7.48 -26.69
N ARG A 102 -1.60 8.01 -26.98
CA ARG A 102 -1.06 9.28 -26.44
C ARG A 102 -1.87 10.43 -27.04
N ALA A 103 -2.58 11.20 -26.20
CA ALA A 103 -2.94 12.63 -26.34
C ALA A 103 -4.20 13.03 -25.54
N ASP A 104 -5.00 12.08 -25.04
CA ASP A 104 -6.12 12.36 -24.13
C ASP A 104 -6.15 11.35 -22.98
N ALA A 105 -5.07 11.37 -22.18
CA ALA A 105 -4.97 10.57 -20.99
C ALA A 105 -5.50 11.38 -19.81
N ARG A 106 -6.83 11.52 -19.70
CA ARG A 106 -7.39 11.78 -18.37
C ARG A 106 -6.83 10.70 -17.43
N PRO A 107 -6.25 11.06 -16.27
CA PRO A 107 -5.78 10.07 -15.32
C PRO A 107 -6.89 9.04 -15.12
N CYS A 108 -6.59 7.77 -15.41
CA CYS A 108 -7.56 6.73 -15.15
C CYS A 108 -7.90 6.84 -13.67
N PRO A 109 -9.18 6.99 -13.26
CA PRO A 109 -9.53 7.05 -11.83
C PRO A 109 -9.11 5.77 -11.06
N ALA A 110 -8.64 4.77 -11.80
CA ALA A 110 -8.06 3.53 -11.31
C ALA A 110 -6.59 3.64 -10.85
N ALA A 111 -5.91 4.77 -11.05
CA ALA A 111 -4.49 4.91 -10.77
C ALA A 111 -4.15 6.35 -10.35
N CYS A 112 -3.58 6.51 -9.15
CA CYS A 112 -3.32 7.80 -8.52
C CYS A 112 -2.01 7.80 -7.75
N ASN A 113 -1.42 8.97 -7.53
CA ASN A 113 -0.29 9.10 -6.61
C ASN A 113 -0.82 9.47 -5.22
N VAL A 114 -0.26 8.83 -4.20
CA VAL A 114 -0.61 9.07 -2.79
C VAL A 114 0.64 9.01 -1.93
N TRP A 115 0.61 9.66 -0.78
CA TRP A 115 1.65 9.47 0.23
C TRP A 115 1.39 8.17 0.98
N TYR A 116 2.35 7.25 0.98
CA TYR A 116 2.34 6.07 1.85
C TYR A 116 2.95 6.44 3.20
N LEU A 117 2.18 6.23 4.28
CA LEU A 117 2.57 6.59 5.64
C LEU A 117 3.14 5.40 6.42
N GLY A 118 2.84 4.18 5.95
CA GLY A 118 3.27 2.95 6.59
C GLY A 118 2.16 1.90 6.65
N SER A 119 2.49 0.78 7.27
CA SER A 119 1.55 -0.28 7.59
C SER A 119 1.63 -0.59 9.08
N VAL A 120 0.47 -0.94 9.65
CA VAL A 120 0.33 -1.22 11.07
C VAL A 120 -0.39 -2.55 11.21
N ASP A 121 0.20 -3.47 11.97
CA ASP A 121 -0.46 -4.69 12.39
C ASP A 121 -1.63 -4.32 13.31
N THR A 122 -2.85 -4.65 12.86
CA THR A 122 -4.09 -4.39 13.57
C THR A 122 -4.69 -5.64 14.21
N GLU A 123 -3.97 -6.77 14.15
CA GLU A 123 -4.39 -8.05 14.71
C GLU A 123 -5.78 -8.41 14.14
N SER A 124 -6.76 -8.75 14.97
CA SER A 124 -8.13 -9.03 14.54
C SER A 124 -8.99 -7.77 14.30
N LEU A 125 -8.49 -6.56 14.53
CA LEU A 125 -9.27 -5.33 14.34
C LEU A 125 -9.55 -5.08 12.85
N THR A 126 -10.76 -4.62 12.57
CA THR A 126 -11.23 -4.30 11.21
C THR A 126 -12.02 -2.99 11.19
N GLY A 127 -12.49 -2.59 10.00
CA GLY A 127 -13.37 -1.44 9.85
C GLY A 127 -12.67 -0.11 10.17
N HIS A 128 -13.47 0.88 10.57
CA HIS A 128 -12.98 2.20 10.95
C HIS A 128 -12.01 2.16 12.13
N GLN A 129 -12.19 1.21 13.07
CA GLN A 129 -11.35 1.08 14.26
C GLN A 129 -9.90 0.74 13.90
N ALA A 130 -9.68 -0.13 12.91
CA ALA A 130 -8.34 -0.46 12.42
C ALA A 130 -7.64 0.76 11.82
N VAL A 131 -8.35 1.53 10.97
CA VAL A 131 -7.83 2.78 10.38
C VAL A 131 -7.51 3.80 11.46
N GLN A 132 -8.38 3.95 12.45
CA GLN A 132 -8.18 4.88 13.55
C GLN A 132 -6.96 4.51 14.40
N LYS A 133 -6.82 3.24 14.80
CA LYS A 133 -5.66 2.72 15.55
C LYS A 133 -4.38 2.97 14.79
N ALA A 134 -4.34 2.59 13.51
CA ALA A 134 -3.17 2.78 12.67
C ALA A 134 -2.78 4.27 12.58
N LEU A 135 -3.73 5.16 12.29
CA LEU A 135 -3.44 6.58 12.15
C LEU A 135 -3.01 7.21 13.48
N SER A 136 -3.62 6.81 14.60
CA SER A 136 -3.18 7.24 15.94
C SER A 136 -1.72 6.89 16.20
N LEU A 137 -1.30 5.67 15.85
CA LEU A 137 0.09 5.22 16.01
C LEU A 137 1.03 5.99 15.09
N ALA A 138 0.66 6.20 13.82
CA ALA A 138 1.46 6.98 12.88
C ALA A 138 1.65 8.44 13.33
N LEU A 139 0.61 9.08 13.88
CA LEU A 139 0.68 10.45 14.38
C LEU A 139 1.44 10.57 15.71
N ALA A 140 1.39 9.54 16.56
CA ALA A 140 2.09 9.51 17.84
C ALA A 140 3.59 9.21 17.71
N GLN A 141 4.04 8.68 16.56
CA GLN A 141 5.42 8.28 16.34
C GLN A 141 6.36 9.50 16.33
N GLN A 142 7.46 9.40 17.08
CA GLN A 142 8.51 10.42 17.16
C GLN A 142 9.89 9.78 16.92
N PRO A 143 10.66 10.22 15.90
CA PRO A 143 10.29 11.24 14.89
C PRO A 143 9.15 10.76 13.97
N PRO A 144 8.40 11.68 13.33
CA PRO A 144 7.33 11.31 12.41
C PRO A 144 7.84 10.38 11.29
N PRO A 145 7.07 9.36 10.88
CA PRO A 145 7.47 8.44 9.82
C PRO A 145 7.63 9.18 8.49
N LEU A 146 8.64 8.77 7.72
CA LEU A 146 8.88 9.30 6.39
C LEU A 146 7.77 8.87 5.43
N SER A 147 7.02 9.84 4.90
CA SER A 147 6.04 9.60 3.85
C SER A 147 6.71 9.42 2.49
N THR A 148 6.34 8.38 1.75
CA THR A 148 6.88 8.11 0.40
C THR A 148 5.78 8.19 -0.65
N VAL A 149 6.04 8.83 -1.81
CA VAL A 149 5.07 8.84 -2.90
C VAL A 149 4.99 7.45 -3.53
N VAL A 150 3.79 6.87 -3.53
CA VAL A 150 3.50 5.60 -4.18
C VAL A 150 2.41 5.77 -5.23
N HIS A 151 2.50 4.97 -6.29
CA HIS A 151 1.45 4.82 -7.27
C HIS A 151 0.44 3.79 -6.78
N PHE A 152 -0.77 4.27 -6.46
CA PHE A 152 -1.89 3.49 -5.97
C PHE A 152 -2.83 3.16 -7.12
N LYS A 153 -2.87 1.88 -7.49
CA LYS A 153 -3.70 1.37 -8.56
C LYS A 153 -4.76 0.42 -8.03
N VAL A 154 -6.00 0.64 -8.45
CA VAL A 154 -7.17 -0.17 -8.10
C VAL A 154 -7.68 -0.89 -9.35
N SER A 155 -7.94 -2.18 -9.21
CA SER A 155 -8.49 -3.01 -10.29
C SER A 155 -9.45 -4.06 -9.73
N SER A 156 -10.16 -4.76 -10.61
CA SER A 156 -11.00 -5.90 -10.21
C SER A 156 -10.20 -7.07 -9.61
N GLN A 157 -8.87 -7.09 -9.79
CA GLN A 157 -7.98 -8.10 -9.20
C GLN A 157 -7.53 -7.70 -7.79
N GLY A 158 -7.68 -6.43 -7.40
CA GLY A 158 -7.23 -5.91 -6.12
C GLY A 158 -6.44 -4.59 -6.24
N ILE A 159 -5.69 -4.27 -5.19
CA ILE A 159 -4.88 -3.05 -5.06
C ILE A 159 -3.43 -3.36 -5.43
N THR A 160 -2.79 -2.49 -6.19
CA THR A 160 -1.35 -2.55 -6.45
C THR A 160 -0.71 -1.24 -6.02
N LEU A 161 0.32 -1.33 -5.19
CA LEU A 161 1.16 -0.22 -4.77
C LEU A 161 2.52 -0.35 -5.44
N THR A 162 3.00 0.72 -6.06
CA THR A 162 4.36 0.81 -6.62
C THR A 162 5.06 2.00 -5.98
N ASP A 163 6.20 1.78 -5.33
CA ASP A 163 7.02 2.88 -4.80
C ASP A 163 7.76 3.54 -5.95
N ASN A 164 7.61 4.85 -6.09
CA ASN A 164 8.27 5.61 -7.15
C ASN A 164 9.80 5.67 -6.95
N GLN A 165 10.25 5.67 -5.70
CA GLN A 165 11.68 5.72 -5.35
C GLN A 165 12.27 4.32 -5.12
N ARG A 166 11.44 3.27 -5.05
CA ARG A 166 11.83 1.87 -4.83
C ARG A 166 12.68 1.67 -3.57
N LYS A 167 12.40 2.46 -2.52
CA LYS A 167 13.15 2.43 -1.26
C LYS A 167 12.52 1.49 -0.24
N LEU A 168 11.19 1.47 -0.16
CA LEU A 168 10.46 0.63 0.80
C LEU A 168 10.08 -0.72 0.20
N PHE A 169 9.64 -0.73 -1.05
CA PHE A 169 9.29 -1.94 -1.80
C PHE A 169 9.22 -1.62 -3.29
N PHE A 170 9.53 -2.56 -4.19
CA PHE A 170 9.37 -2.30 -5.63
C PHE A 170 7.89 -2.24 -6.02
N ARG A 171 7.11 -3.26 -5.63
CA ARG A 171 5.68 -3.38 -5.92
C ARG A 171 5.02 -4.36 -4.96
N LYS A 172 3.91 -3.97 -4.34
CA LYS A 172 3.06 -4.86 -3.52
C LYS A 172 1.68 -4.99 -4.15
N HIS A 173 1.17 -6.21 -4.25
CA HIS A 173 -0.18 -6.48 -4.72
C HIS A 173 -1.00 -7.12 -3.61
N TYR A 174 -2.14 -6.52 -3.31
CA TYR A 174 -3.14 -7.03 -2.39
C TYR A 174 -4.31 -7.55 -3.24
N PRO A 175 -4.49 -8.87 -3.34
CA PRO A 175 -5.62 -9.45 -4.04
C PRO A 175 -6.95 -8.93 -3.46
N VAL A 176 -7.98 -8.83 -4.28
CA VAL A 176 -9.32 -8.40 -3.84
C VAL A 176 -9.85 -9.25 -2.68
N SER A 177 -9.48 -10.53 -2.62
CA SER A 177 -9.87 -11.46 -1.55
C SER A 177 -9.27 -11.13 -0.19
N THR A 178 -8.18 -10.36 -0.13
CA THR A 178 -7.52 -10.00 1.13
C THR A 178 -7.94 -8.62 1.62
N VAL A 179 -8.35 -7.72 0.72
CA VAL A 179 -8.79 -6.36 1.08
C VAL A 179 -10.19 -6.43 1.67
N ILE A 180 -10.32 -6.18 2.97
CA ILE A 180 -11.58 -6.34 3.71
C ILE A 180 -12.28 -5.02 4.02
N PHE A 181 -11.55 -3.90 4.04
CA PHE A 181 -12.12 -2.60 4.37
C PHE A 181 -11.29 -1.46 3.78
N CYS A 182 -11.93 -0.34 3.43
CA CYS A 182 -11.24 0.89 3.03
C CYS A 182 -12.10 2.11 3.37
N ALA A 183 -11.51 3.09 4.07
CA ALA A 183 -12.20 4.31 4.46
C ALA A 183 -11.24 5.47 4.73
N LEU A 184 -11.79 6.68 4.76
CA LEU A 184 -11.15 7.84 5.38
C LEU A 184 -11.08 7.65 6.91
N ASP A 185 -10.21 8.42 7.57
CA ASP A 185 -10.27 8.52 9.03
C ASP A 185 -11.62 9.13 9.47
N PRO A 186 -12.43 8.45 10.29
CA PRO A 186 -13.75 8.93 10.71
C PRO A 186 -13.68 10.18 11.60
N GLN A 187 -12.53 10.45 12.23
CA GLN A 187 -12.30 11.65 13.03
C GLN A 187 -11.85 12.85 12.16
N GLY A 188 -11.69 12.66 10.84
CA GLY A 188 -11.25 13.72 9.93
C GLY A 188 -9.86 14.24 10.23
N ARG A 189 -9.02 13.47 10.93
CA ARG A 189 -7.65 13.87 11.25
C ARG A 189 -6.84 13.96 9.96
N LYS A 190 -5.94 14.94 9.92
CA LYS A 190 -5.07 15.17 8.78
C LYS A 190 -3.67 14.65 9.09
N TRP A 191 -3.06 14.01 8.11
CA TRP A 191 -1.62 13.77 8.12
C TRP A 191 -0.92 15.12 7.87
N VAL A 192 -0.04 15.54 8.79
CA VAL A 192 0.70 16.79 8.64
C VAL A 192 2.13 16.44 8.27
N ALA A 193 2.49 16.65 7.01
CA ALA A 193 3.86 16.60 6.53
C ALA A 193 4.30 18.04 6.21
N ASP A 194 5.43 18.47 6.75
CA ASP A 194 6.03 19.79 6.46
C ASP A 194 5.07 20.99 6.64
N GLY A 195 4.15 20.89 7.62
CA GLY A 195 3.17 21.94 7.91
C GLY A 195 1.92 21.93 7.02
N VAL A 196 1.83 21.05 6.03
CA VAL A 196 0.66 20.90 5.15
C VAL A 196 -0.19 19.70 5.60
N GLY A 197 -1.44 19.98 5.99
CA GLY A 197 -2.40 18.96 6.42
C GLY A 197 -3.14 18.32 5.25
N SER A 198 -2.95 17.01 5.06
CA SER A 198 -3.58 16.20 4.01
C SER A 198 -4.58 15.20 4.60
N ARG A 199 -5.67 14.92 3.90
CA ARG A 199 -6.66 13.92 4.36
C ARG A 199 -6.03 12.53 4.37
N ALA A 200 -6.17 11.83 5.49
CA ALA A 200 -5.69 10.47 5.65
C ALA A 200 -6.79 9.45 5.35
N PHE A 201 -6.39 8.33 4.77
CA PHE A 201 -7.24 7.18 4.53
C PHE A 201 -6.45 5.89 4.66
N GLY A 202 -7.14 4.77 4.80
CA GLY A 202 -6.50 3.47 4.87
C GLY A 202 -7.34 2.37 4.26
N PHE A 203 -6.68 1.29 3.91
CA PHE A 203 -7.35 0.02 3.68
C PHE A 203 -6.78 -1.06 4.60
N VAL A 204 -7.65 -1.96 5.01
CA VAL A 204 -7.33 -3.11 5.85
C VAL A 204 -7.29 -4.32 4.95
N ALA A 205 -6.20 -5.09 5.04
CA ALA A 205 -6.04 -6.34 4.34
C ALA A 205 -5.66 -7.47 5.31
N ARG A 206 -6.10 -8.68 5.01
CA ARG A 206 -5.64 -9.88 5.72
C ARG A 206 -4.15 -10.09 5.47
N LYS A 207 -3.39 -10.35 6.54
CA LYS A 207 -1.96 -10.62 6.49
C LYS A 207 -1.73 -11.99 5.84
N GLN A 208 -0.74 -12.08 4.94
CA GLN A 208 -0.40 -13.36 4.32
C GLN A 208 0.13 -14.33 5.38
N GLY A 209 -0.34 -15.58 5.35
CA GLY A 209 0.08 -16.61 6.31
C GLY A 209 -0.67 -16.59 7.65
N SER A 210 -1.63 -15.69 7.85
CA SER A 210 -2.52 -15.68 9.02
C SER A 210 -4.00 -15.76 8.59
N THR A 211 -4.82 -16.41 9.42
CA THR A 211 -6.27 -16.53 9.20
C THR A 211 -7.06 -15.41 9.91
N SER A 212 -6.50 -14.86 11.00
CA SER A 212 -7.15 -13.84 11.84
C SER A 212 -6.51 -12.47 11.75
N ASP A 213 -5.24 -12.38 11.37
CA ASP A 213 -4.50 -11.13 11.49
C ASP A 213 -4.68 -10.22 10.27
N ASN A 214 -4.83 -8.95 10.56
CA ASN A 214 -5.06 -7.89 9.61
C ASN A 214 -3.97 -6.84 9.74
N GLU A 215 -3.59 -6.27 8.60
CA GLU A 215 -2.68 -5.15 8.47
C GLU A 215 -3.44 -3.97 7.86
N CYS A 216 -3.30 -2.80 8.47
CA CYS A 216 -3.86 -1.56 7.94
C CYS A 216 -2.76 -0.76 7.23
N HIS A 217 -2.97 -0.46 5.96
CA HIS A 217 -2.08 0.37 5.15
C HIS A 217 -2.61 1.80 5.12
N LEU A 218 -1.78 2.74 5.54
CA LEU A 218 -2.16 4.15 5.65
C LEU A 218 -1.60 4.99 4.53
N PHE A 219 -2.43 5.94 4.10
CA PHE A 219 -2.12 6.86 3.03
C PHE A 219 -2.60 8.26 3.36
N ALA A 220 -1.99 9.26 2.72
CA ALA A 220 -2.49 10.62 2.68
C ALA A 220 -2.65 11.11 1.24
N GLU A 221 -3.59 12.03 1.07
CA GLU A 221 -3.81 12.76 -0.17
C GLU A 221 -2.51 13.43 -0.63
N HIS A 222 -2.13 13.21 -1.90
CA HIS A 222 -0.95 13.84 -2.52
C HIS A 222 -1.38 14.90 -3.54
N ASP A 223 -2.46 14.66 -4.28
CA ASP A 223 -2.96 15.53 -5.33
C ASP A 223 -4.42 15.92 -5.03
N PRO A 224 -4.76 17.21 -4.91
CA PRO A 224 -6.13 17.67 -4.65
C PRO A 224 -7.11 17.32 -5.78
N GLU A 225 -6.64 17.11 -7.01
CA GLU A 225 -7.50 16.66 -8.12
C GLU A 225 -7.90 15.18 -7.98
N GLN A 226 -7.18 14.44 -7.13
CA GLN A 226 -7.42 13.03 -6.85
C GLN A 226 -7.65 12.83 -5.35
N PRO A 227 -8.76 13.38 -4.81
CA PRO A 227 -8.98 13.42 -3.38
C PRO A 227 -9.13 12.03 -2.79
N ALA A 228 -8.71 11.86 -1.53
CA ALA A 228 -8.78 10.58 -0.82
C ALA A 228 -10.20 9.96 -0.84
N SER A 229 -11.24 10.81 -0.78
CA SER A 229 -12.64 10.39 -0.87
C SER A 229 -12.99 9.71 -2.20
N ALA A 230 -12.44 10.18 -3.33
CA ALA A 230 -12.66 9.57 -4.63
C ALA A 230 -12.00 8.19 -4.73
N ILE A 231 -10.80 8.05 -4.16
CA ILE A 231 -10.05 6.79 -4.10
C ILE A 231 -10.84 5.75 -3.29
N VAL A 232 -11.24 6.10 -2.07
CA VAL A 232 -12.03 5.23 -1.19
C VAL A 232 -13.33 4.80 -1.90
N ASN A 233 -14.06 5.75 -2.48
CA ASN A 233 -15.27 5.46 -3.23
C ASN A 233 -15.03 4.50 -4.41
N PHE A 234 -13.89 4.62 -5.08
CA PHE A 234 -13.53 3.73 -6.19
C PHE A 234 -13.22 2.32 -5.68
N VAL A 235 -12.44 2.18 -4.60
CA VAL A 235 -12.15 0.89 -3.96
C VAL A 235 -13.45 0.20 -3.54
N SER A 236 -14.35 0.90 -2.84
CA SER A 236 -15.64 0.33 -2.42
C SER A 236 -16.49 -0.12 -3.61
N LYS A 237 -16.52 0.66 -4.71
CA LYS A 237 -17.28 0.30 -5.92
C LYS A 237 -16.70 -0.91 -6.65
N VAL A 238 -15.37 -1.01 -6.74
CA VAL A 238 -14.69 -2.05 -7.53
C VAL A 238 -14.52 -3.35 -6.75
N MET A 239 -14.31 -3.29 -5.43
CA MET A 239 -13.98 -4.45 -4.60
C MET A 239 -15.16 -4.98 -3.79
N ILE A 240 -16.07 -4.10 -3.37
CA ILE A 240 -17.11 -4.45 -2.38
C ILE A 240 -18.52 -4.53 -3.01
N GLY A 241 -18.66 -4.18 -4.30
CA GLY A 241 -19.82 -4.54 -5.12
C GLY A 241 -21.19 -4.23 -4.50
N SER A 242 -21.56 -2.94 -4.45
CA SER A 242 -22.86 -2.39 -4.02
C SER A 242 -23.34 -2.81 -2.61
N PRO A 243 -23.64 -1.86 -1.70
CA PRO A 243 -24.33 -2.21 -0.46
C PRO A 243 -25.67 -2.86 -0.84
N LYS A 244 -25.84 -4.14 -0.48
CA LYS A 244 -27.18 -4.72 -0.39
C LYS A 244 -27.93 -3.89 0.64
N LYS A 245 -28.78 -2.97 0.17
CA LYS A 245 -29.92 -2.50 0.95
C LYS A 245 -30.74 -3.76 1.26
N MET A 246 -30.60 -4.27 2.48
CA MET A 246 -31.64 -5.07 3.12
C MET A 246 -32.65 -4.11 3.74
#